data_AF-A0A1F3B776-F1
#
_entry.id   AF-A0A1F3B776-F1
#
_cell.length_a   1.000
_cell.length_b   1.000
_cell.length_c   1.000
_cell.angle_alpha   90.00
_cell.angle_beta   90.00
_cell.angle_gamma   90.00
#
_symmetry.space_group_name_H-M   'P 1'
#
loop_
_entity.id
_entity.type
_entity.pdbx_description
1 polymer ?
#
loop_
_entity_poly.entity_id
_entity_poly.type
_entity_poly.pdbx_seq_one_letter_code
_entity_poly.pdbx_strand_id
1 'polypeptide(L)'
;MSESILELLTRLEILVQRAATVPRTEKRMVDEREVVGLLQRIRSALPVDLRDAQHLRGEAERTMRAAQDEARRLVLEAEATARRLVEEHAIAKQAARQGEDLLARAERDARTVRDGADAYAARVLGDLEQSVARILEAIRRGRELLKDIPASAYNEQSGSGR
;
A
#
# COMPACT_ATOMS: atom_id res chain seq x y z
N MET A 1 17.03 -46.71 -31.38
CA MET A 1 15.68 -46.21 -31.72
C MET A 1 14.82 -47.43 -31.96
N SER A 2 13.89 -47.71 -31.06
CA SER A 2 12.83 -48.69 -31.28
C SER A 2 11.95 -48.20 -32.43
N GLU A 3 11.62 -49.09 -33.39
CA GLU A 3 10.64 -48.75 -34.43
C GLU A 3 9.30 -48.42 -33.77
N SER A 4 8.72 -47.27 -34.10
CA SER A 4 7.41 -46.84 -33.58
C SER A 4 6.32 -47.77 -34.07
N ILE A 5 5.24 -47.95 -33.29
CA ILE A 5 4.08 -48.74 -33.74
C ILE A 5 3.55 -48.29 -35.10
N LEU A 6 3.60 -46.98 -35.37
CA LEU A 6 3.18 -46.38 -36.63
C LEU A 6 4.08 -46.81 -37.79
N GLU A 7 5.39 -46.94 -37.55
CA GLU A 7 6.34 -47.41 -38.56
C GLU A 7 6.11 -48.90 -38.89
N LEU A 8 5.84 -49.72 -37.86
CA LEU A 8 5.53 -51.14 -38.04
C LEU A 8 4.20 -51.35 -38.78
N LEU A 9 3.17 -50.56 -38.47
CA LEU A 9 1.89 -50.57 -39.18
C LEU A 9 2.04 -50.09 -40.62
N THR A 10 2.79 -49.01 -40.85
CA THR A 10 3.09 -48.50 -42.20
C THR A 10 3.82 -49.55 -43.02
N ARG A 11 4.77 -50.27 -42.41
CA ARG A 11 5.50 -51.34 -43.09
C ARG A 11 4.61 -52.52 -43.44
N LEU A 12 3.69 -52.91 -42.55
CA LEU A 12 2.68 -53.93 -42.83
C LEU A 12 1.75 -53.49 -43.97
N GLU A 13 1.32 -52.24 -43.96
CA GLU A 13 0.48 -51.66 -45.02
C GLU A 13 1.19 -51.69 -46.38
N ILE A 14 2.45 -51.25 -46.44
CA ILE A 14 3.27 -51.30 -47.66
C ILE A 14 3.43 -52.75 -48.16
N LEU A 15 3.65 -53.71 -47.24
CA LEU A 15 3.79 -55.12 -47.58
C LEU A 15 2.52 -55.66 -48.25
N VAL A 16 1.34 -55.35 -47.70
CA VAL A 16 0.05 -55.74 -48.28
C VAL A 16 -0.23 -55.01 -49.61
N GLN A 17 0.14 -53.74 -49.71
CA GLN A 17 -0.01 -52.95 -50.94
C GLN A 17 0.91 -53.41 -52.08
N ARG A 18 2.07 -53.99 -51.79
CA ARG A 18 3.03 -54.48 -52.79
C ARG A 18 2.91 -55.98 -53.12
N ALA A 19 2.08 -56.70 -52.36
CA ALA A 19 1.84 -58.12 -52.52
C ALA A 19 1.35 -58.49 -53.93
N ALA A 20 1.76 -59.65 -54.44
CA ALA A 20 1.33 -60.12 -55.76
C ALA A 20 -0.18 -60.44 -55.74
N THR A 21 -0.92 -60.05 -56.79
CA THR A 21 -2.35 -60.39 -56.89
C THR A 21 -2.51 -61.81 -57.42
N VAL A 22 -3.43 -62.58 -56.83
CA VAL A 22 -3.73 -63.94 -57.29
C VAL A 22 -4.70 -63.87 -58.49
N PRO A 23 -4.36 -64.43 -59.67
CA PRO A 23 -5.21 -64.35 -60.86
C PRO A 23 -6.64 -64.86 -60.62
N ARG A 24 -7.63 -64.19 -61.23
CA ARG A 24 -9.09 -64.47 -61.04
C ARG A 24 -9.62 -64.31 -59.60
N THR A 25 -8.88 -63.68 -58.68
CA THR A 25 -9.36 -63.36 -57.32
C THR A 25 -8.93 -61.96 -56.89
N GLU A 26 -9.62 -61.39 -55.88
CA GLU A 26 -9.23 -60.13 -55.24
C GLU A 26 -8.16 -60.32 -54.15
N LYS A 27 -7.58 -61.52 -54.03
CA LYS A 27 -6.65 -61.87 -52.95
C LYS A 27 -5.23 -61.42 -53.30
N ARG A 28 -4.52 -61.00 -52.26
CA ARG A 28 -3.09 -60.68 -52.29
C ARG A 28 -2.28 -61.82 -51.68
N MET A 29 -1.19 -62.20 -52.33
CA MET A 29 -0.26 -63.22 -51.87
C MET A 29 0.90 -62.54 -51.14
N VAL A 30 1.02 -62.85 -49.85
CA VAL A 30 2.01 -62.28 -48.93
C VAL A 30 2.82 -63.39 -48.28
N ASP A 31 4.08 -63.09 -47.95
CA ASP A 31 4.92 -63.99 -47.17
C ASP A 31 4.40 -64.05 -45.72
N GLU A 32 3.92 -65.22 -45.32
CA GLU A 32 3.40 -65.47 -43.98
C GLU A 32 4.45 -65.18 -42.90
N ARG A 33 5.72 -65.54 -43.12
CA ARG A 33 6.80 -65.35 -42.13
C ARG A 33 7.06 -63.86 -41.90
N GLU A 34 7.02 -63.06 -42.96
CA GLU A 34 7.23 -61.62 -42.87
C GLU A 34 6.06 -60.92 -42.16
N VAL A 35 4.81 -61.28 -42.51
CA VAL A 35 3.60 -60.74 -41.87
C VAL A 35 3.53 -61.12 -40.38
N VAL A 36 3.74 -62.40 -40.07
CA VAL A 36 3.73 -62.87 -38.68
C VAL A 36 4.85 -62.22 -37.87
N GLY A 37 6.03 -62.02 -38.46
CA GLY A 37 7.13 -61.29 -37.84
C GLY A 37 6.76 -59.84 -37.50
N LEU A 38 6.13 -59.12 -38.42
CA LEU A 38 5.65 -57.75 -38.18
C LEU A 38 4.55 -57.72 -37.10
N LEU A 39 3.59 -58.64 -37.14
CA LEU A 39 2.53 -58.73 -36.12
C LEU A 39 3.08 -59.02 -34.73
N GLN A 40 4.10 -59.87 -34.59
CA GLN A 40 4.75 -60.12 -33.30
C GLN A 40 5.46 -58.86 -32.76
N ARG A 41 6.14 -58.12 -33.64
CA ARG A 41 6.79 -56.85 -33.27
C ARG A 41 5.77 -55.81 -32.83
N ILE A 42 4.68 -55.65 -33.57
CA ILE A 42 3.54 -54.78 -33.19
C ILE A 42 2.98 -55.22 -31.83
N ARG A 43 2.74 -56.52 -31.64
CA ARG A 43 2.23 -57.05 -30.38
C ARG A 43 3.15 -56.78 -29.19
N SER A 44 4.47 -56.77 -29.40
CA SER A 44 5.43 -56.44 -28.35
C SER A 44 5.56 -54.93 -28.08
N ALA A 45 5.45 -54.08 -29.11
CA ALA A 45 5.66 -52.65 -28.99
C ALA A 45 4.40 -51.89 -28.53
N LEU A 46 3.20 -52.33 -28.94
CA LEU A 46 1.94 -51.63 -28.65
C LEU A 46 1.67 -51.42 -27.15
N PRO A 47 1.88 -52.41 -26.26
CA PRO A 47 1.65 -52.22 -24.83
C PRO A 47 2.63 -51.23 -24.20
N VAL A 48 3.83 -51.09 -24.74
CA VAL A 48 4.86 -50.16 -24.25
C VAL A 48 4.47 -48.73 -24.63
N ASP A 49 4.21 -48.47 -25.91
CA ASP A 49 3.78 -47.15 -26.40
C ASP A 49 2.50 -46.67 -25.69
N LEU A 50 1.55 -47.58 -25.44
CA LEU A 50 0.31 -47.25 -24.74
C LEU A 50 0.56 -46.88 -23.26
N ARG A 51 1.46 -47.59 -22.57
CA ARG A 51 1.84 -47.27 -21.19
C ARG A 51 2.54 -45.92 -21.11
N ASP A 52 3.45 -45.64 -22.05
CA ASP A 52 4.16 -44.37 -22.11
C ASP A 52 3.19 -43.21 -22.36
N ALA A 53 2.23 -43.36 -23.28
CA ALA A 53 1.19 -42.37 -23.52
C ALA A 53 0.29 -42.14 -22.28
N GLN A 54 -0.07 -43.21 -21.55
CA GLN A 54 -0.82 -43.09 -20.31
C GLN A 54 -0.01 -42.40 -19.20
N HIS A 55 1.28 -42.68 -19.09
CA HIS A 55 2.17 -42.05 -18.14
C HIS A 55 2.30 -40.55 -18.42
N LEU A 56 2.60 -40.18 -19.67
CA LEU A 56 2.71 -38.78 -20.10
C LEU A 56 1.41 -38.01 -19.84
N ARG A 57 0.25 -38.61 -20.12
CA ARG A 57 -1.05 -38.01 -19.79
C ARG A 57 -1.21 -37.80 -18.28
N GLY A 58 -0.84 -38.78 -17.48
CA GLY A 58 -0.89 -38.68 -16.02
C GLY A 58 0.03 -37.58 -15.48
N GLU A 59 1.23 -37.44 -16.02
CA GLU A 59 2.16 -36.36 -15.67
C GLU A 59 1.62 -35.00 -16.08
N ALA A 60 1.09 -34.86 -17.30
CA ALA A 60 0.47 -33.63 -17.77
C ALA A 60 -0.71 -33.20 -16.88
N GLU A 61 -1.57 -34.14 -16.48
CA GLU A 61 -2.68 -33.87 -15.56
C GLU A 61 -2.19 -33.42 -14.17
N ARG A 62 -1.13 -34.04 -13.64
CA ARG A 62 -0.54 -33.63 -12.35
C ARG A 62 0.05 -32.22 -12.42
N THR A 63 0.83 -31.93 -13.46
CA THR A 63 1.40 -30.59 -13.67
C THR A 63 0.32 -29.55 -13.84
N MET A 64 -0.74 -29.86 -14.60
CA MET A 64 -1.86 -28.95 -14.80
C MET A 64 -2.59 -28.64 -13.48
N ARG A 65 -2.84 -29.65 -12.66
CA ARG A 65 -3.46 -29.46 -11.33
C ARG A 65 -2.58 -28.61 -10.41
N ALA A 66 -1.28 -28.93 -10.33
CA ALA A 66 -0.33 -28.15 -9.54
C ALA A 66 -0.28 -26.67 -9.99
N ALA A 67 -0.27 -26.42 -11.30
CA ALA A 67 -0.30 -25.06 -11.84
C ALA A 67 -1.60 -24.32 -11.52
N GLN A 68 -2.76 -25.01 -11.57
CA GLN A 68 -4.04 -24.43 -11.21
C GLN A 68 -4.13 -24.09 -9.71
N ASP A 69 -3.65 -24.98 -8.85
CA ASP A 69 -3.64 -24.75 -7.40
C ASP A 69 -2.70 -23.59 -7.03
N GLU A 70 -1.52 -23.52 -7.66
CA GLU A 70 -0.58 -22.43 -7.46
C GLU A 70 -1.14 -21.10 -7.98
N ALA A 71 -1.79 -21.08 -9.14
CA ALA A 71 -2.44 -19.89 -9.67
C ALA A 71 -3.55 -19.38 -8.72
N ARG A 72 -4.35 -20.29 -8.16
CA ARG A 72 -5.38 -19.94 -7.16
C ARG A 72 -4.75 -19.36 -5.90
N ARG A 73 -3.66 -19.97 -5.41
CA ARG A 73 -2.91 -19.47 -4.25
C ARG A 73 -2.39 -18.06 -4.50
N LEU A 74 -1.76 -17.82 -5.64
CA LEU A 74 -1.23 -16.51 -6.03
C LEU A 74 -2.33 -15.45 -6.07
N VAL A 75 -3.49 -15.76 -6.65
CA VAL A 75 -4.63 -14.83 -6.70
C VAL A 75 -5.10 -14.48 -5.29
N LEU A 76 -5.25 -15.45 -4.40
CA LEU A 76 -5.66 -15.21 -3.01
C LEU A 76 -4.63 -14.35 -2.24
N GLU A 77 -3.33 -14.63 -2.41
CA GLU A 77 -2.26 -13.83 -1.81
C GLU A 77 -2.24 -12.39 -2.34
N ALA A 78 -2.46 -12.21 -3.65
CA ALA A 78 -2.53 -10.90 -4.28
C ALA A 78 -3.74 -10.10 -3.79
N GLU A 79 -4.91 -10.73 -3.68
CA GLU A 79 -6.11 -10.09 -3.14
C GLU A 79 -5.94 -9.68 -1.67
N ALA A 80 -5.35 -10.54 -0.84
CA ALA A 80 -5.06 -10.22 0.56
C ALA A 80 -4.09 -9.03 0.68
N THR A 81 -3.04 -9.01 -0.15
CA THR A 81 -2.07 -7.92 -0.19
C THR A 81 -2.72 -6.61 -0.64
N ALA A 82 -3.56 -6.66 -1.68
CA ALA A 82 -4.27 -5.48 -2.17
C ALA A 82 -5.19 -4.89 -1.10
N ARG A 83 -5.93 -5.73 -0.36
CA ARG A 83 -6.78 -5.27 0.76
C ARG A 83 -5.96 -4.57 1.84
N ARG A 84 -4.85 -5.18 2.25
CA ARG A 84 -3.95 -4.58 3.26
C ARG A 84 -3.42 -3.22 2.82
N LEU A 85 -2.97 -3.08 1.58
CA LEU A 85 -2.47 -1.81 1.05
C LEU A 85 -3.55 -0.72 1.02
N VAL A 86 -4.79 -1.08 0.65
CA VAL A 86 -5.92 -0.14 0.67
C VAL A 86 -6.24 0.31 2.09
N GLU A 87 -6.24 -0.61 3.05
CA GLU A 87 -6.45 -0.31 4.47
C GLU A 87 -5.33 0.60 5.02
N GLU A 88 -4.07 0.25 4.79
CA GLU A 88 -2.90 1.05 5.19
C GLU A 88 -2.96 2.46 4.60
N HIS A 89 -3.30 2.59 3.31
CA HIS A 89 -3.43 3.88 2.65
C HIS A 89 -4.61 4.69 3.19
N ALA A 90 -5.75 4.06 3.49
CA ALA A 90 -6.90 4.72 4.11
C ALA A 90 -6.56 5.25 5.51
N ILE A 91 -5.88 4.44 6.33
CA ILE A 91 -5.40 4.83 7.66
C ILE A 91 -4.42 6.00 7.55
N ALA A 92 -3.43 5.92 6.65
CA ALA A 92 -2.45 6.99 6.46
C ALA A 92 -3.11 8.30 6.04
N LYS A 93 -4.07 8.25 5.10
CA LYS A 93 -4.82 9.43 4.66
C LYS A 93 -5.67 10.03 5.78
N GLN A 94 -6.30 9.19 6.59
CA GLN A 94 -7.07 9.65 7.75
C GLN A 94 -6.16 10.31 8.80
N ALA A 95 -5.02 9.69 9.12
CA ALA A 95 -4.05 10.24 10.06
C ALA A 95 -3.51 11.60 9.58
N ALA A 96 -3.21 11.74 8.28
CA ALA A 96 -2.77 13.00 7.70
C ALA A 96 -3.82 14.11 7.89
N ARG A 97 -5.09 13.83 7.56
CA ARG A 97 -6.20 14.78 7.76
C ARG A 97 -6.37 15.18 9.23
N GLN A 98 -6.30 14.22 10.14
CA GLN A 98 -6.37 14.49 11.57
C GLN A 98 -5.20 15.35 12.05
N GLY A 99 -4.00 15.14 11.50
CA GLY A 99 -2.82 15.96 11.76
C GLY A 99 -3.00 17.41 11.27
N GLU A 100 -3.52 17.60 10.06
CA GLU A 100 -3.84 18.93 9.52
C GLU A 100 -4.88 19.66 10.38
N ASP A 101 -5.95 18.97 10.78
CA ASP A 101 -6.99 19.53 11.64
C ASP A 101 -6.44 19.92 13.02
N LEU A 102 -5.57 19.08 13.59
CA LEU A 102 -4.92 19.35 14.87
C LEU A 102 -4.01 20.57 14.78
N LEU A 103 -3.19 20.67 13.72
CA LEU A 103 -2.32 21.81 13.48
C LEU A 103 -3.14 23.09 13.33
N ALA A 104 -4.20 23.06 12.53
CA ALA A 104 -5.09 24.20 12.33
C ALA A 104 -5.77 24.64 13.64
N ARG A 105 -6.16 23.70 14.51
CA ARG A 105 -6.67 24.00 15.86
C ARG A 105 -5.60 24.64 16.73
N ALA A 106 -4.42 24.03 16.81
CA ALA A 106 -3.31 24.54 17.61
C ALA A 106 -2.91 25.96 17.21
N GLU A 107 -2.89 26.27 15.91
CA GLU A 107 -2.61 27.64 15.45
C GLU A 107 -3.71 28.64 15.81
N ARG A 108 -5.00 28.24 15.74
CA ARG A 108 -6.12 29.11 16.18
C ARG A 108 -6.06 29.37 17.68
N ASP A 109 -5.78 28.34 18.47
CA ASP A 109 -5.66 28.45 19.92
C ASP A 109 -4.46 29.34 20.28
N ALA A 110 -3.31 29.14 19.62
CA ALA A 110 -2.13 29.99 19.81
C ALA A 110 -2.39 31.46 19.47
N ARG A 111 -3.12 31.74 18.37
CA ARG A 111 -3.56 33.10 18.02
C ARG A 111 -4.45 33.70 19.11
N THR A 112 -5.47 32.96 19.54
CA THR A 112 -6.40 33.39 20.59
C THR A 112 -5.67 33.71 21.91
N VAL A 113 -4.71 32.87 22.29
CA VAL A 113 -3.91 33.09 23.51
C VAL A 113 -3.05 34.35 23.37
N ARG A 114 -2.41 34.57 22.22
CA ARG A 114 -1.61 35.79 21.98
C ARG A 114 -2.47 37.04 22.02
N ASP A 115 -3.59 37.04 21.30
CA ASP A 115 -4.50 38.19 21.26
C ASP A 115 -5.05 38.50 22.67
N GLY A 116 -5.38 37.47 23.44
CA GLY A 116 -5.81 37.61 24.84
C GLY A 116 -4.71 38.16 25.76
N ALA A 117 -3.46 37.72 25.57
CA ALA A 117 -2.31 38.22 26.33
C ALA A 117 -2.01 39.69 26.01
N ASP A 118 -2.05 40.06 24.73
CA ASP A 118 -1.85 41.44 24.27
C ASP A 118 -2.95 42.37 24.80
N ALA A 119 -4.22 41.94 24.73
CA ALA A 119 -5.34 42.68 25.29
C ALA A 119 -5.22 42.86 26.82
N TYR A 120 -4.80 41.80 27.52
CA TYR A 120 -4.54 41.88 28.95
C TYR A 120 -3.40 42.85 29.29
N ALA A 121 -2.28 42.78 28.56
CA ALA A 121 -1.15 43.69 28.75
C ALA A 121 -1.55 45.15 28.49
N ALA A 122 -2.28 45.41 27.42
CA ALA A 122 -2.78 46.76 27.10
C ALA A 122 -3.66 47.31 28.23
N ARG A 123 -4.55 46.50 28.79
CA ARG A 123 -5.39 46.90 29.93
C ARG A 123 -4.56 47.23 31.16
N VAL A 124 -3.61 46.36 31.54
CA VAL A 124 -2.75 46.58 32.71
C VAL A 124 -1.90 47.84 32.55
N LEU A 125 -1.34 48.07 31.36
CA LEU A 125 -0.55 49.27 31.06
C LEU A 125 -1.42 50.54 31.09
N GLY A 126 -2.65 50.49 30.57
CA GLY A 126 -3.60 51.60 30.66
C GLY A 126 -4.00 51.93 32.09
N ASP A 127 -4.28 50.91 32.92
CA ASP A 127 -4.60 51.10 34.34
C ASP A 127 -3.42 51.73 35.11
N LEU A 128 -2.19 51.32 34.77
CA LEU A 128 -0.97 51.90 35.32
C LEU A 128 -0.79 53.37 34.89
N GLU A 129 -0.98 53.67 33.61
CA GLU A 129 -0.88 55.03 33.05
C GLU A 129 -1.83 56.00 33.78
N GLN A 130 -3.10 55.62 33.94
CA GLN A 130 -4.08 56.43 34.67
C GLN A 130 -3.67 56.67 36.13
N SER A 131 -3.12 55.64 36.78
CA SER A 131 -2.68 55.73 38.16
C SER A 131 -1.48 56.66 38.32
N VAL A 132 -0.50 56.56 37.42
CA VAL A 132 0.65 57.49 37.38
C VAL A 132 0.21 58.92 37.09
N ALA A 133 -0.72 59.12 36.15
CA ALA A 133 -1.25 60.45 35.83
C ALA A 133 -1.90 61.12 37.05
N ARG A 134 -2.71 60.39 37.83
CA ARG A 134 -3.32 60.89 39.07
C ARG A 134 -2.28 61.27 40.12
N ILE A 135 -1.22 60.47 40.27
CA ILE A 135 -0.13 60.75 41.20
C ILE A 135 0.63 62.01 40.77
N LEU A 136 0.96 62.15 39.48
CA LEU A 136 1.62 63.33 38.94
C LEU A 136 0.79 64.59 39.12
N GLU A 137 -0.52 64.52 38.92
CA GLU A 137 -1.44 65.61 39.21
C GLU A 137 -1.43 66.02 40.69
N ALA A 138 -1.45 65.05 41.60
CA ALA A 138 -1.37 65.33 43.03
C ALA A 138 -0.05 66.01 43.40
N ILE A 139 1.07 65.57 42.83
CA ILE A 139 2.39 66.19 43.01
C ILE A 139 2.39 67.63 42.45
N ARG A 140 1.82 67.86 41.27
CA ARG A 140 1.72 69.20 40.66
C ARG A 140 0.89 70.15 41.53
N ARG A 141 -0.28 69.69 42.01
CA ARG A 141 -1.12 70.46 42.95
C ARG A 141 -0.37 70.78 44.24
N GLY A 142 0.30 69.79 44.84
CA GLY A 142 1.10 69.99 46.06
C GLY A 142 2.24 70.99 45.86
N ARG A 143 2.92 70.95 44.70
CA ARG A 143 3.96 71.93 44.34
C ARG A 143 3.41 73.34 44.16
N GLU A 144 2.24 73.50 43.57
CA GLU A 144 1.64 74.82 43.34
C GLU A 144 1.23 75.47 44.67
N LEU A 145 0.61 74.70 45.57
CA LEU A 145 0.30 75.16 46.92
C LEU A 145 1.54 75.69 47.65
N LEU A 146 2.68 75.03 47.54
CA LEU A 146 3.93 75.47 48.17
C LEU A 146 4.50 76.77 47.58
N LYS A 147 4.24 77.09 46.31
CA LYS A 147 4.64 78.37 45.70
C LYS A 147 3.76 79.52 46.18
N ASP A 148 2.48 79.24 46.40
CA ASP A 148 1.50 80.23 46.85
C ASP A 148 1.56 80.50 48.36
N ILE A 149 2.41 79.80 49.13
CA ILE A 149 2.73 80.16 50.51
C ILE A 149 3.63 81.40 50.47
N PRO A 150 3.13 82.60 50.84
CA PRO A 150 3.95 83.80 50.80
C PRO A 150 5.05 83.70 51.87
N ALA A 151 6.27 84.12 51.53
CA ALA A 151 7.42 84.15 52.43
C ALA A 151 7.18 84.98 53.72
N SER A 152 6.09 85.75 53.79
CA SER A 152 5.64 86.46 55.00
C SER A 152 5.13 85.52 56.12
N ALA A 153 4.72 84.29 55.82
CA ALA A 153 4.23 83.34 56.83
C ALA A 153 5.34 82.79 57.75
N TYR A 154 6.61 82.96 57.39
CA TYR A 154 7.74 82.53 58.22
C TYR A 154 8.19 83.57 59.25
N ASN A 155 7.73 84.83 59.17
CA ASN A 155 8.26 85.92 60.02
C ASN A 155 7.44 86.24 61.29
N GLU A 156 6.27 85.62 61.52
CA GLU A 156 5.44 85.93 62.70
C GLU A 156 5.70 85.02 63.93
N GLN A 157 6.52 83.96 63.80
CA GLN A 157 6.78 83.02 64.91
C GLN A 157 8.16 83.15 65.58
N SER A 158 9.05 84.04 65.12
CA SER A 158 10.37 84.26 65.75
C SER A 158 10.47 85.52 66.61
N GLY A 159 9.35 86.20 66.87
CA GLY A 159 9.33 87.51 67.54
C GLY A 159 8.50 87.60 68.83
N SER A 160 8.49 86.58 69.69
CA SER A 160 7.98 86.76 71.08
C SER A 160 8.49 85.67 72.02
N GLY A 161 9.66 85.91 72.59
CA GLY A 161 10.20 85.13 73.70
C GLY A 161 11.31 85.93 74.35
N ARG A 162 10.92 86.92 75.16
CA ARG A 162 11.78 87.56 76.16
C ARG A 162 12.16 86.55 77.23
#